data_AF-A0A543I6T0-F1
#
_entry.id   AF-A0A543I6T0-F1
#
_cell.length_a   1.000
_cell.length_b   1.000
_cell.length_c   1.000
_cell.angle_alpha   90.00
_cell.angle_beta   90.00
_cell.angle_gamma   90.00
#
_symmetry.space_group_name_H-M   'P 1'
#
loop_
_entity.id
_entity.type
_entity.pdbx_description
1 polymer ?
#
loop_
_entity_poly.entity_id
_entity_poly.type
_entity_poly.pdbx_seq_one_letter_code
_entity_poly.pdbx_strand_id
1 'polypeptide(L)'
;MKIGELSARTGVVARLLRYYEEQELLFPERTANGYRAYAESDVERVRNIRELLDSGIPTWIIRRILPCVMNCGSPSDASVVPSIDAETARVLNQERERLTCKVECLTRNRDAIALYLSKAQW
;
A
#
# COMPACT_ATOMS: atom_id res chain seq x y z
N MET A 1 14.36 10.76 10.20
CA MET A 1 15.08 9.46 10.24
C MET A 1 15.93 9.24 8.99
N LYS A 2 17.00 8.43 9.06
CA LYS A 2 17.78 8.00 7.88
C LYS A 2 17.15 6.76 7.22
N ILE A 3 17.58 6.41 6.01
CA ILE A 3 17.03 5.24 5.27
C ILE A 3 17.20 3.91 6.03
N GLY A 4 18.31 3.74 6.76
CA GLY A 4 18.56 2.53 7.56
C GLY A 4 17.58 2.41 8.74
N GLU A 5 17.22 3.54 9.35
CA GLU A 5 16.24 3.59 10.43
C GLU A 5 14.82 3.32 9.90
N LEU A 6 14.45 3.95 8.77
CA LEU A 6 13.18 3.64 8.10
C LEU A 6 13.09 2.15 7.72
N SER A 7 14.19 1.58 7.22
CA SER A 7 14.29 0.16 6.88
C SER A 7 14.06 -0.74 8.10
N ALA A 8 14.70 -0.45 9.23
CA ALA A 8 14.51 -1.20 10.46
C ALA A 8 13.06 -1.12 10.98
N ARG A 9 12.41 0.04 10.87
CA ARG A 9 11.06 0.27 11.39
C ARG A 9 9.94 -0.28 10.52
N THR A 10 10.20 -0.41 9.22
CA THR A 10 9.21 -0.90 8.23
C THR A 10 9.46 -2.35 7.83
N GLY A 11 10.63 -2.91 8.16
CA GLY A 11 11.07 -4.22 7.67
C GLY A 11 11.41 -4.24 6.17
N VAL A 12 11.35 -3.08 5.49
CA VAL A 12 11.62 -2.98 4.06
C VAL A 12 13.09 -2.70 3.84
N VAL A 13 13.75 -3.50 3.00
CA VAL A 13 15.17 -3.31 2.67
C VAL A 13 15.41 -1.96 1.99
N ALA A 14 16.54 -1.32 2.32
CA ALA A 14 16.88 0.02 1.79
C ALA A 14 16.85 0.12 0.25
N ARG A 15 17.18 -0.96 -0.47
CA ARG A 15 17.05 -1.01 -1.94
C ARG A 15 15.60 -0.80 -2.39
N LEU A 16 14.64 -1.40 -1.70
CA LEU A 16 13.23 -1.31 -2.05
C LEU A 16 12.64 0.06 -1.65
N LEU A 17 13.12 0.65 -0.55
CA LEU A 17 12.79 2.05 -0.20
C LEU A 17 13.23 3.03 -1.29
N ARG A 18 14.43 2.86 -1.85
CA ARG A 18 14.90 3.68 -3.00
C ARG A 18 14.04 3.44 -4.25
N TYR A 19 13.64 2.20 -4.49
CA TYR A 19 12.68 1.91 -5.57
C TYR A 19 11.34 2.64 -5.34
N TYR A 20 10.84 2.73 -4.11
CA TYR A 20 9.64 3.52 -3.82
C TYR A 20 9.83 5.02 -4.08
N GLU A 21 11.02 5.57 -3.81
CA GLU A 21 11.37 6.95 -4.22
C GLU A 21 11.35 7.10 -5.75
N GLU A 22 11.97 6.17 -6.48
CA GLU A 22 12.01 6.17 -7.96
C GLU A 22 10.62 6.07 -8.58
N GLN A 23 9.69 5.36 -7.94
CA GLN A 23 8.30 5.26 -8.37
C GLN A 23 7.41 6.43 -7.90
N GLU A 24 8.00 7.45 -7.28
CA GLU A 24 7.29 8.60 -6.69
C GLU A 24 6.22 8.18 -5.67
N LEU A 25 6.52 7.11 -4.93
CA LEU A 25 5.71 6.63 -3.82
C LEU A 25 6.23 7.12 -2.48
N LEU A 26 7.49 7.56 -2.39
CA LEU A 26 8.12 8.06 -1.17
C LEU A 26 8.88 9.36 -1.48
N PHE A 27 8.75 10.37 -0.62
CA PHE A 27 9.27 11.72 -0.86
C PHE A 27 10.13 12.20 0.31
N PRO A 28 11.38 11.70 0.44
CA PRO A 28 12.25 12.15 1.52
C PRO A 28 12.61 13.63 1.36
N GLU A 29 12.64 14.33 2.49
CA GLU A 29 13.20 15.67 2.55
C GLU A 29 14.73 15.64 2.45
N ARG A 30 15.32 16.75 2.01
CA ARG A 30 16.77 16.93 2.06
C ARG A 30 17.12 17.80 3.25
N THR A 31 17.97 17.28 4.12
CA THR A 31 18.57 18.06 5.22
C THR A 31 19.51 19.14 4.68
N ALA A 32 19.83 20.14 5.50
CA ALA A 32 20.79 21.21 5.15
C ALA A 32 22.16 20.67 4.69
N ASN A 33 22.55 19.47 5.15
CA ASN A 33 23.79 18.81 4.77
C ASN A 33 23.65 17.90 3.54
N GLY A 34 22.51 17.93 2.84
CA GLY A 34 22.26 17.18 1.60
C GLY A 34 21.84 15.71 1.80
N TYR A 35 21.75 15.21 3.03
CA TYR A 35 21.27 13.85 3.30
C TYR A 35 19.75 13.74 3.21
N ARG A 36 19.26 12.56 2.81
CA ARG A 36 17.83 12.20 2.87
C ARG A 36 17.38 12.07 4.32
N ALA A 37 16.27 12.73 4.65
CA ALA A 37 15.54 12.57 5.88
C ALA A 37 14.11 12.13 5.56
N TYR A 38 13.66 11.08 6.24
CA TYR A 38 12.28 10.62 6.20
C TYR A 38 11.55 11.08 7.47
N ALA A 39 10.27 11.40 7.33
CA ALA A 39 9.40 11.79 8.42
C ALA A 39 8.76 10.57 9.10
N GLU A 40 8.11 10.80 10.23
CA GLU A 40 7.37 9.73 10.93
C GLU A 40 6.24 9.16 10.08
N SER A 41 5.55 10.03 9.33
CA SER A 41 4.49 9.66 8.39
C SER A 41 4.97 8.75 7.24
N ASP A 42 6.27 8.77 6.91
CA ASP A 42 6.83 7.87 5.89
C ASP A 42 6.80 6.41 6.33
N VAL A 43 6.79 6.12 7.63
CA VAL A 43 6.69 4.76 8.15
C VAL A 43 5.32 4.16 7.81
N GLU A 44 4.25 4.90 8.09
CA GLU A 44 2.88 4.49 7.75
C GLU A 44 2.69 4.41 6.23
N ARG A 45 3.24 5.38 5.51
CA ARG A 45 3.24 5.39 4.04
C ARG A 45 3.86 4.11 3.46
N VAL A 46 5.02 3.69 3.96
CA VAL A 46 5.69 2.46 3.52
C VAL A 46 4.87 1.21 3.87
N ARG A 47 4.22 1.17 5.04
CA ARG A 47 3.31 0.06 5.40
C ARG A 47 2.14 -0.05 4.42
N ASN A 48 1.48 1.06 4.12
CA ASN A 48 0.37 1.09 3.16
C ASN A 48 0.81 0.67 1.75
N ILE A 49 2.00 1.11 1.29
CA ILE A 49 2.58 0.65 0.03
C ILE A 49 2.77 -0.88 0.04
N ARG A 50 3.28 -1.45 1.14
CA ARG A 50 3.51 -2.90 1.26
C ARG A 50 2.20 -3.68 1.23
N GLU A 51 1.18 -3.25 1.98
CA GLU A 51 -0.13 -3.90 1.98
C GLU A 51 -0.78 -3.91 0.59
N LEU A 52 -0.72 -2.78 -0.11
CA LEU A 52 -1.24 -2.69 -1.47
C LEU A 52 -0.46 -3.59 -2.44
N LEU A 53 0.86 -3.64 -2.34
CA LEU A 53 1.69 -4.56 -3.14
C LEU A 53 1.35 -6.04 -2.84
N ASP A 54 1.15 -6.39 -1.58
CA ASP A 54 0.84 -7.76 -1.16
C ASP A 54 -0.57 -8.19 -1.60
N SER A 55 -1.48 -7.24 -1.78
CA SER A 55 -2.78 -7.47 -2.43
C SER A 55 -2.67 -7.70 -3.96
N GLY A 56 -1.50 -7.41 -4.54
CA GLY A 56 -1.19 -7.59 -5.96
C GLY A 56 -1.46 -6.34 -6.79
N ILE A 57 -1.55 -5.16 -6.17
CA ILE A 57 -1.79 -3.91 -6.89
C ILE A 57 -0.46 -3.36 -7.41
N PRO A 58 -0.36 -3.02 -8.71
CA PRO A 58 0.89 -2.52 -9.29
C PRO A 58 1.21 -1.10 -8.81
N THR A 59 2.50 -0.76 -8.74
CA THR A 59 3.00 0.53 -8.20
C THR A 59 2.39 1.76 -8.87
N TRP A 60 2.09 1.71 -10.16
CA TRP A 60 1.47 2.83 -10.88
C TRP A 60 0.03 3.11 -10.40
N ILE A 61 -0.72 2.08 -10.01
CA ILE A 61 -2.05 2.23 -9.38
C ILE A 61 -1.88 2.72 -7.95
N ILE A 62 -0.94 2.12 -7.20
CA ILE A 62 -0.64 2.53 -5.82
C ILE A 62 -0.39 4.04 -5.76
N ARG A 63 0.42 4.58 -6.68
CA ARG A 63 0.71 6.02 -6.74
C ARG A 63 -0.55 6.89 -6.82
N ARG A 64 -1.59 6.41 -7.52
CA ARG A 64 -2.86 7.13 -7.68
C ARG A 64 -3.77 7.01 -6.47
N ILE A 65 -3.85 5.84 -5.84
CA ILE A 65 -4.80 5.59 -4.74
C ILE A 65 -4.20 5.84 -3.35
N LEU A 66 -2.87 5.84 -3.21
CA LEU A 66 -2.19 6.02 -1.92
C LEU A 66 -2.58 7.32 -1.20
N PRO A 67 -2.74 8.48 -1.87
CA PRO A 67 -3.26 9.68 -1.21
C PRO A 67 -4.63 9.47 -0.58
N CYS A 68 -5.54 8.74 -1.25
CA CYS A 68 -6.85 8.42 -0.70
C CYS A 68 -6.73 7.50 0.52
N VAL A 69 -5.89 6.46 0.45
CA VAL A 69 -5.68 5.51 1.57
C VAL A 69 -5.12 6.21 2.80
N MET A 70 -4.16 7.12 2.63
CA MET A 70 -3.55 7.86 3.74
C MET A 70 -4.51 8.88 4.39
N ASN A 71 -5.48 9.41 3.63
CA ASN A 71 -6.41 10.46 4.09
C ASN A 71 -7.80 9.90 4.46
N CYS A 72 -8.04 8.59 4.30
CA CYS A 72 -9.28 7.93 4.70
C CYS A 72 -9.41 7.88 6.23
N GLY A 73 -9.96 8.94 6.83
CA GLY A 73 -10.19 9.04 8.27
C GLY A 73 -10.61 10.43 8.76
N SER A 74 -10.35 11.47 7.96
CA SER A 74 -10.74 12.85 8.28
C SER A 74 -11.91 13.30 7.40
N PRO A 75 -13.09 13.65 7.95
CA PRO A 75 -14.24 14.12 7.17
C PRO A 75 -14.02 15.47 6.47
N SER A 76 -12.89 16.15 6.73
CA SER A 76 -12.51 17.44 6.17
C SER A 76 -11.56 17.38 4.96
N ASP A 77 -10.95 16.23 4.67
CA ASP A 77 -10.07 16.12 3.52
C ASP A 77 -10.84 15.59 2.31
N ALA A 78 -11.49 16.52 1.63
CA ALA A 78 -11.69 16.41 0.19
C ALA A 78 -10.29 16.37 -0.47
N SER A 79 -9.59 15.25 -0.34
CA SER A 79 -8.43 14.94 -1.19
C SER A 79 -8.95 15.14 -2.60
N VAL A 80 -8.46 16.18 -3.28
CA VAL A 80 -8.80 16.47 -4.67
C VAL A 80 -8.48 15.20 -5.44
N VAL A 81 -9.48 14.37 -5.67
CA VAL A 81 -9.33 13.20 -6.53
C VAL A 81 -9.17 13.84 -7.90
N PRO A 82 -7.97 13.81 -8.49
CA PRO A 82 -7.81 14.36 -9.82
C PRO A 82 -8.84 13.66 -10.73
N SER A 83 -9.48 14.42 -11.62
CA SER A 83 -10.44 13.85 -12.55
C SER A 83 -9.75 12.69 -13.28
N ILE A 84 -10.19 11.47 -12.99
CA ILE A 84 -9.66 10.29 -13.68
C ILE A 84 -10.37 10.18 -15.02
N ASP A 85 -9.59 9.92 -16.06
CA ASP A 85 -10.14 9.62 -17.37
C ASP A 85 -10.88 8.26 -17.35
N ALA A 86 -11.73 8.05 -18.35
CA ALA A 86 -12.55 6.83 -18.44
C ALA A 86 -11.71 5.55 -18.48
N GLU A 87 -10.53 5.57 -19.11
CA GLU A 87 -9.66 4.40 -19.21
C GLU A 87 -9.06 4.05 -17.85
N THR A 88 -8.54 5.04 -17.14
CA THR A 88 -8.09 4.89 -15.75
C THR A 88 -9.18 4.34 -14.85
N ALA A 89 -10.41 4.88 -14.96
CA ALA A 89 -11.54 4.41 -14.17
C ALA A 89 -11.88 2.94 -14.46
N ARG A 90 -11.77 2.51 -15.72
CA ARG A 90 -11.99 1.10 -16.11
C ARG A 90 -10.95 0.19 -15.49
N VAL A 91 -9.66 0.54 -15.58
CA VAL A 91 -8.60 -0.29 -14.99
C VAL A 91 -8.74 -0.39 -13.47
N LEU A 92 -9.08 0.69 -12.78
CA LEU A 92 -9.32 0.65 -11.32
C LEU A 92 -10.52 -0.22 -10.96
N ASN A 93 -11.62 -0.15 -11.73
CA ASN A 93 -12.78 -1.03 -11.51
C ASN A 93 -12.42 -2.50 -11.75
N GLN A 94 -11.63 -2.79 -12.79
CA GLN A 94 -11.16 -4.15 -13.07
C GLN A 94 -10.29 -4.69 -11.93
N GLU A 95 -9.36 -3.89 -11.41
CA GLU A 95 -8.54 -4.28 -10.25
C GLU A 95 -9.38 -4.47 -8.99
N ARG A 96 -10.38 -3.62 -8.76
CA ARG A 96 -11.35 -3.81 -7.66
C ARG A 96 -12.06 -5.15 -7.79
N GLU A 97 -12.59 -5.48 -8.95
CA GLU A 97 -13.28 -6.76 -9.19
C GLU A 97 -12.34 -7.94 -9.01
N ARG A 98 -11.09 -7.85 -9.51
CA ARG A 98 -10.07 -8.87 -9.29
C ARG A 98 -9.80 -9.10 -7.81
N LEU A 99 -9.70 -8.02 -7.01
CA LEU A 99 -9.54 -8.12 -5.56
C LEU A 99 -10.77 -8.75 -4.90
N THR A 100 -11.98 -8.37 -5.28
CA THR A 100 -13.23 -8.96 -4.75
C THR A 100 -13.25 -10.47 -4.98
N CYS A 101 -12.98 -10.93 -6.21
CA CYS A 101 -12.91 -12.36 -6.54
C CYS A 101 -11.82 -13.08 -5.71
N LYS A 102 -10.67 -12.44 -5.48
CA LYS A 102 -9.59 -13.00 -4.65
C LYS A 102 -10.01 -13.10 -3.18
N VAL A 103 -10.71 -12.11 -2.64
CA VAL A 103 -11.25 -12.13 -1.27
C VAL A 103 -12.25 -13.27 -1.10
N GLU A 104 -13.16 -13.46 -2.04
CA GLU A 104 -14.12 -14.58 -2.01
C GLU A 104 -13.41 -15.93 -2.02
N CYS A 105 -12.39 -16.10 -2.87
CA CYS A 105 -11.59 -17.32 -2.95
C CYS A 105 -10.84 -17.58 -1.64
N LEU A 106 -10.16 -16.58 -1.10
CA LEU A 106 -9.42 -16.69 0.16
C LEU A 106 -10.36 -16.96 1.34
N THR A 107 -11.55 -16.38 1.34
CA THR A 107 -12.59 -16.63 2.35
C THR A 107 -13.04 -18.08 2.29
N ARG A 108 -13.36 -18.59 1.09
CA ARG A 108 -13.73 -20.00 0.90
C ARG A 108 -12.64 -20.95 1.38
N ASN A 109 -11.38 -20.67 1.07
CA ASN A 109 -10.25 -21.49 1.50
C ASN A 109 -10.06 -21.45 3.02
N ARG A 110 -10.14 -20.27 3.63
CA ARG A 110 -10.10 -20.10 5.09
C ARG A 110 -11.20 -20.91 5.77
N ASP A 111 -12.42 -20.84 5.24
CA ASP A 111 -13.58 -21.54 5.82
C ASP A 111 -13.45 -23.07 5.65
N ALA A 112 -12.87 -23.54 4.54
CA ALA A 112 -12.54 -24.95 4.36
C ALA A 112 -11.49 -25.45 5.37
N ILE A 113 -10.45 -24.65 5.63
CA ILE A 113 -9.46 -24.95 6.68
C ILE A 113 -10.12 -24.97 8.06
N ALA A 114 -11.00 -24.00 8.36
CA ALA A 114 -11.74 -23.96 9.63
C ALA A 114 -12.63 -25.20 9.81
N LEU A 115 -13.31 -25.64 8.75
CA LEU A 115 -14.10 -26.87 8.75
C LEU A 115 -13.25 -28.13 8.95
N TYR A 116 -12.06 -28.18 8.35
CA TYR A 116 -11.13 -29.28 8.57
C TYR A 116 -10.68 -29.32 10.04
N LEU A 117 -10.28 -28.18 10.61
CA LEU A 117 -9.86 -28.07 12.01
C LEU A 117 -10.98 -28.40 13.00
N SER A 118 -12.25 -28.08 12.69
CA SER A 118 -13.36 -28.43 13.58
C SER A 118 -13.69 -29.93 13.60
N LYS A 119 -13.41 -30.64 12.51
CA LYS A 119 -13.58 -32.10 12.40
C LYS A 119 -12.39 -32.87 12.93
N ALA A 120 -11.19 -32.30 12.84
CA ALA A 120 -10.00 -32.82 13.46
C ALA A 120 -10.08 -32.54 14.98
N GLN A 121 -10.85 -33.35 15.71
CA GLN A 121 -10.79 -33.34 17.17
C GLN A 121 -9.41 -33.85 17.60
N TRP A 122 -8.61 -32.96 18.19
CA TRP A 122 -7.42 -33.29 18.97
C TRP A 122 -7.80 -33.33 20.44
#